data_AF-A0A1C7M5D0-F1
#
_entry.id   AF-A0A1C7M5D0-F1
#
_cell.length_a   1.000
_cell.length_b   1.000
_cell.length_c   1.000
_cell.angle_alpha   90.00
_cell.angle_beta   90.00
_cell.angle_gamma   90.00
#
_symmetry.space_group_name_H-M   'P 1'
#
loop_
_entity.id
_entity.type
_entity.pdbx_description
1 polymer ?
#
loop_
_entity_poly.entity_id
_entity_poly.type
_entity_poly.pdbx_seq_one_letter_code
_entity_poly.pdbx_strand_id
1 'polypeptide(L)'
;MPIAELNTLNIIGILGGSLVLWVLSKVFQTLRIRFHSTALKGPPNPSLLSGIGTLLINAPDSSDIFEAWAEQYGLVYSIPAPLGATRVVLCDPKALLHFYSLETFTYIQPASIRIAIETMFGRGLVWAEGESHKRQRKAISPAFSNAAIRRLTPIFYDSAYKVRREFQLPIVLCATETLPSVAQIFMGQSIGIYRVCRYRCARLVRIS
;
A
#
# COMPACT_ATOMS: atom_id res chain seq x y z
N MET A 1 -38.30 9.43 38.92
CA MET A 1 -37.38 9.60 37.78
C MET A 1 -35.90 9.97 38.15
N PRO A 2 -35.34 9.78 39.38
CA PRO A 2 -33.95 10.18 39.67
C PRO A 2 -32.86 9.11 39.44
N ILE A 3 -33.23 7.87 39.10
CA ILE A 3 -32.31 6.72 39.07
C ILE A 3 -31.39 6.75 37.82
N ALA A 4 -31.83 7.39 36.74
CA ALA A 4 -31.08 7.48 35.48
C ALA A 4 -29.88 8.45 35.57
N GLU A 5 -30.00 9.54 36.32
CA GLU A 5 -28.98 10.58 36.49
C GLU A 5 -27.75 10.10 37.28
N LEU A 6 -27.92 9.16 38.23
CA LEU A 6 -26.79 8.60 38.98
C LEU A 6 -25.93 7.67 38.13
N ASN A 7 -26.56 6.91 37.22
CA ASN A 7 -25.85 6.00 36.34
C ASN A 7 -25.03 6.74 35.27
N THR A 8 -25.52 7.86 34.75
CA THR A 8 -24.79 8.66 33.76
C THR A 8 -23.52 9.28 34.36
N LEU A 9 -23.58 9.81 35.59
CA LEU A 9 -22.42 10.37 36.28
C LEU A 9 -21.34 9.30 36.58
N ASN A 10 -21.74 8.11 37.02
CA ASN A 10 -20.81 7.01 37.26
C ASN A 10 -20.16 6.52 35.96
N ILE A 11 -20.91 6.45 34.85
CA ILE A 11 -20.39 6.08 33.54
C ILE A 11 -19.36 7.11 33.05
N ILE A 12 -19.64 8.41 33.19
CA ILE A 12 -18.70 9.48 32.82
C ILE A 12 -17.42 9.39 33.66
N GLY A 13 -17.54 9.12 34.96
CA GLY A 13 -16.39 8.93 35.84
C GLY A 13 -15.50 7.74 35.45
N ILE A 14 -16.11 6.59 35.12
CA ILE A 14 -15.39 5.39 34.68
C ILE A 14 -14.71 5.63 33.32
N LEU A 15 -15.41 6.27 32.38
CA LEU A 15 -14.85 6.63 31.08
C LEU A 15 -13.68 7.62 31.23
N GLY A 16 -13.83 8.64 32.07
CA GLY A 16 -12.76 9.59 32.38
C GLY A 16 -11.55 8.90 33.03
N GLY A 17 -11.78 8.04 34.03
CA GLY A 17 -10.71 7.29 34.70
C GLY A 17 -9.97 6.34 33.76
N SER A 18 -10.70 5.62 32.90
CA SER A 18 -10.09 4.72 31.89
C SER A 18 -9.27 5.49 30.84
N LEU A 19 -9.76 6.66 30.41
CA LEU A 19 -9.02 7.55 29.49
C LEU A 19 -7.72 8.04 30.13
N VAL A 20 -7.77 8.50 31.38
CA VAL A 20 -6.59 8.98 32.12
C VAL A 20 -5.57 7.85 32.31
N LEU A 21 -6.02 6.66 32.71
CA LEU A 21 -5.14 5.50 32.87
C LEU A 21 -4.50 5.09 31.53
N TRP A 22 -5.25 5.13 30.43
CA TRP A 22 -4.72 4.84 29.10
C TRP A 22 -3.68 5.87 28.66
N VAL A 23 -3.94 7.16 28.88
CA VAL A 23 -2.97 8.24 28.60
C VAL A 23 -1.71 8.08 29.45
N LEU A 24 -1.85 7.86 30.76
CA LEU A 24 -0.71 7.62 31.66
C LEU A 24 0.10 6.39 31.24
N SER A 25 -0.57 5.31 30.86
CA SER A 25 0.09 4.09 30.34
C SER A 25 0.86 4.38 29.05
N LYS A 26 0.29 5.15 28.12
CA LYS A 26 0.97 5.57 26.90
C LYS A 26 2.16 6.46 27.17
N VAL A 27 2.02 7.44 28.06
CA VAL A 27 3.14 8.30 28.49
C VAL A 27 4.24 7.47 29.13
N PHE A 28 3.89 6.56 30.03
CA PHE A 28 4.86 5.66 30.69
C PHE A 28 5.57 4.74 29.69
N GLN A 29 4.84 4.14 28.73
CA GLN A 29 5.43 3.34 27.67
C GLN A 29 6.40 4.16 26.80
N THR A 30 6.00 5.35 26.37
CA THR A 30 6.85 6.24 25.57
C THR A 30 8.10 6.66 26.32
N LEU A 31 7.97 7.02 27.61
CA LEU A 31 9.12 7.34 28.46
C LEU A 31 10.04 6.12 28.62
N ARG A 32 9.50 4.93 28.89
CA ARG A 32 10.28 3.70 29.03
C ARG A 32 11.07 3.37 27.76
N ILE A 33 10.46 3.51 26.59
CA ILE A 33 11.14 3.32 25.30
C ILE A 33 12.23 4.38 25.11
N ARG A 34 11.97 5.64 25.48
CA ARG A 34 12.94 6.73 25.39
C ARG A 34 14.14 6.55 26.34
N PHE A 35 13.92 5.98 27.52
CA PHE A 35 14.99 5.69 28.49
C PHE A 35 15.87 4.51 28.06
N HIS A 36 15.30 3.50 27.38
CA HIS A 36 16.06 2.32 26.93
C HIS A 36 16.70 2.51 25.54
N SER A 37 16.27 3.50 24.77
CA SER A 37 16.79 3.76 23.43
C SER A 37 17.98 4.71 23.46
N THR A 38 19.03 4.38 22.70
CA THR A 38 20.17 5.27 22.48
C THR A 38 19.70 6.59 21.90
N ALA A 39 20.19 7.72 22.41
CA ALA A 39 19.86 9.04 21.89
C ALA A 39 20.40 9.19 20.46
N LEU A 40 19.52 9.03 19.47
CA LEU A 40 19.80 9.28 18.06
C LEU A 40 19.53 10.73 17.71
N LYS A 41 20.36 11.31 16.84
CA LYS A 41 20.12 12.63 16.25
C LYS A 41 18.88 12.58 15.35
N GLY A 42 18.20 13.71 15.20
CA GLY A 42 16.98 13.78 14.42
C GLY A 42 16.45 15.20 14.26
N PRO A 43 15.57 15.44 13.29
CA PRO A 43 14.95 16.73 13.08
C PRO A 43 14.10 17.15 14.28
N PRO A 44 14.03 18.47 14.59
CA PRO A 44 13.16 18.97 15.65
C PRO A 44 11.70 18.64 15.32
N ASN A 45 10.92 18.30 16.36
CA ASN A 45 9.51 17.99 16.18
C ASN A 45 8.69 19.28 15.97
N PRO A 46 8.07 19.50 14.80
CA PRO A 46 7.25 20.69 14.57
C PRO A 46 5.96 20.69 15.39
N SER A 47 5.40 19.50 15.71
CA SER A 47 4.17 19.40 16.51
C SER A 47 4.09 18.06 17.26
N LEU A 48 3.84 18.09 18.57
CA LEU A 48 3.71 16.86 19.38
C LEU A 48 2.54 15.97 18.94
N LEU A 49 1.47 16.57 18.39
CA LEU A 49 0.27 15.86 17.98
C LEU A 49 0.44 15.17 16.62
N SER A 50 0.89 15.90 15.59
CA SER A 50 0.95 15.41 14.21
C SER A 50 2.33 14.86 13.82
N GLY A 51 3.36 15.11 14.63
CA GLY A 51 4.74 14.73 14.34
C GLY A 51 5.22 15.38 13.03
N ILE A 52 6.14 14.70 12.33
CA ILE A 52 6.63 15.14 11.01
C ILE A 52 5.78 14.66 9.84
N GLY A 53 4.77 13.81 10.08
CA GLY A 53 4.01 13.16 9.03
C GLY A 53 3.28 14.14 8.10
N THR A 54 2.76 15.24 8.65
CA THR A 54 2.09 16.29 7.86
C THR A 54 3.05 17.01 6.92
N LEU A 55 4.30 17.21 7.34
CA LEU A 55 5.34 17.81 6.51
C LEU A 55 5.67 16.89 5.32
N LEU A 56 5.76 15.59 5.55
CA LEU A 56 6.04 14.61 4.48
C LEU A 56 4.87 14.46 3.50
N ILE A 57 3.62 14.54 3.96
CA ILE A 57 2.43 14.43 3.11
C ILE A 57 2.24 15.68 2.23
N ASN A 58 2.56 16.86 2.76
CA ASN A 58 2.37 18.12 2.05
C ASN A 58 3.55 18.49 1.14
N ALA A 59 4.70 17.81 1.28
CA ALA A 59 5.85 18.03 0.45
C ALA A 59 5.60 17.49 -0.97
N PRO A 60 5.99 18.21 -2.03
CA PRO A 60 5.90 17.72 -3.40
C PRO A 60 6.78 16.48 -3.59
N ASP A 61 7.99 16.51 -3.02
CA ASP A 61 8.96 15.42 -3.07
C ASP A 61 9.45 15.08 -1.66
N SER A 62 8.96 13.97 -1.11
CA SER A 62 9.41 13.50 0.20
C SER A 62 10.85 12.97 0.19
N SER A 63 11.37 12.59 -0.99
CA SER A 63 12.72 12.03 -1.15
C SER A 63 13.80 13.02 -0.75
N ASP A 64 13.72 14.24 -1.28
CA ASP A 64 14.71 15.31 -1.05
C ASP A 64 14.85 15.64 0.44
N ILE A 65 13.74 15.53 1.18
CA ILE A 65 13.72 15.76 2.63
C ILE A 65 14.49 14.66 3.36
N PHE A 66 14.31 13.39 2.98
CA PHE A 66 15.05 12.28 3.56
C PHE A 66 16.54 12.33 3.19
N GLU A 67 16.88 12.78 1.98
CA GLU A 67 18.25 12.98 1.53
C GLU A 67 18.94 14.09 2.34
N ALA A 68 18.30 15.25 2.47
CA ALA A 68 18.80 16.35 3.30
C ALA A 68 19.00 15.93 4.78
N TRP A 69 18.09 15.12 5.33
CA TRP A 69 18.24 14.58 6.69
C TRP A 69 19.34 13.53 6.80
N ALA A 70 19.54 12.70 5.78
CA ALA A 70 20.64 11.75 5.74
C ALA A 70 22.00 12.47 5.72
N GLU A 71 22.12 13.57 4.98
CA GLU A 71 23.32 14.42 4.98
C GLU A 71 23.54 15.10 6.33
N GLN A 72 22.47 15.63 6.95
CA GLN A 72 22.58 16.41 8.19
C GLN A 72 22.80 15.54 9.44
N TYR A 73 22.09 14.42 9.57
CA TYR A 73 22.06 13.59 10.77
C TYR A 73 22.86 12.28 10.62
N GLY A 74 23.21 11.91 9.39
CA GLY A 74 24.01 10.74 9.06
C GLY A 74 23.18 9.52 8.66
N LEU A 75 23.84 8.36 8.58
CA LEU A 75 23.27 7.10 8.09
C LEU A 75 22.16 6.51 8.98
N VAL A 76 22.06 6.93 10.24
CA VAL A 76 21.03 6.47 11.17
C VAL A 76 20.53 7.63 12.01
N TYR A 77 19.23 7.89 11.94
CA TYR A 77 18.61 9.01 12.64
C TYR A 77 17.18 8.69 13.08
N SER A 78 16.65 9.48 14.01
CA SER A 78 15.31 9.30 14.58
C SER A 78 14.38 10.44 14.16
N ILE A 79 13.20 10.10 13.67
CA ILE A 79 12.18 11.03 13.23
C ILE A 79 10.99 11.00 14.21
N PRO A 80 10.46 12.16 14.62
CA PRO A 80 9.26 12.22 15.45
C PRO A 80 8.00 11.78 14.67
N ALA A 81 7.33 10.78 15.21
CA ALA A 81 6.01 10.30 14.79
C ALA A 81 4.91 10.94 15.67
N PRO A 82 3.63 10.88 15.24
CA PRO A 82 2.52 11.43 16.02
C PRO A 82 2.42 10.81 17.42
N LEU A 83 1.86 11.57 18.37
CA LEU A 83 1.67 11.17 19.77
C LEU A 83 2.96 10.88 20.55
N GLY A 84 4.06 11.56 20.19
CA GLY A 84 5.36 11.42 20.86
C GLY A 84 6.07 10.09 20.57
N ALA A 85 5.57 9.29 19.62
CA ALA A 85 6.30 8.16 19.10
C ALA A 85 7.54 8.62 18.32
N THR A 86 8.54 7.76 18.21
CA THR A 86 9.75 8.00 17.41
C THR A 86 9.95 6.86 16.44
N ARG A 87 10.37 7.17 15.22
CA ARG A 87 10.70 6.18 14.17
C ARG A 87 12.16 6.32 13.81
N VAL A 88 12.89 5.22 13.79
CA VAL A 88 14.30 5.21 13.37
C VAL A 88 14.36 4.95 11.87
N VAL A 89 15.13 5.77 11.16
CA VAL A 89 15.48 5.56 9.76
C VAL A 89 16.89 5.01 9.67
N LEU A 90 17.02 3.90 8.95
CA LEU A 90 18.27 3.19 8.72
C LEU A 90 18.67 3.35 7.25
N CYS A 91 19.80 3.99 6.99
CA CYS A 91 20.38 4.15 5.65
C CYS A 91 21.69 3.36 5.48
N ASP A 92 22.22 2.74 6.54
CA ASP A 92 23.44 1.92 6.47
C ASP A 92 23.15 0.55 5.81
N PRO A 93 23.84 0.18 4.71
CA PRO A 93 23.66 -1.12 4.05
C PRO A 93 23.93 -2.31 4.98
N LYS A 94 24.86 -2.20 5.93
CA LYS A 94 25.16 -3.30 6.86
C LYS A 94 24.03 -3.49 7.87
N ALA A 95 23.49 -2.40 8.41
CA ALA A 95 22.32 -2.42 9.28
C ALA A 95 21.07 -2.92 8.55
N LEU A 96 20.85 -2.49 7.31
CA LEU A 96 19.74 -2.96 6.49
C LEU A 96 19.84 -4.46 6.18
N LEU A 97 21.04 -4.94 5.84
CA LEU A 97 21.25 -6.37 5.64
C LEU A 97 20.89 -7.14 6.92
N HIS A 98 21.35 -6.70 8.08
CA HIS A 98 20.99 -7.33 9.35
C HIS A 98 19.47 -7.33 9.58
N PHE A 99 18.83 -6.17 9.38
CA PHE A 99 17.39 -5.98 9.56
C PHE A 99 16.57 -6.90 8.64
N TYR A 100 16.94 -7.03 7.37
CA TYR A 100 16.19 -7.84 6.39
C TYR A 100 16.53 -9.32 6.38
N SER A 101 17.74 -9.73 6.79
CA SER A 101 18.21 -11.11 6.64
C SER A 101 18.13 -11.97 7.91
N LEU A 102 18.34 -11.37 9.09
CA LEU A 102 18.54 -12.14 10.32
C LEU A 102 17.29 -12.21 11.21
N GLU A 103 16.38 -11.24 11.12
CA GLU A 103 15.32 -11.07 12.13
C GLU A 103 13.90 -10.90 11.55
N THR A 104 13.52 -11.76 10.60
CA THR A 104 12.19 -11.74 9.95
C THR A 104 11.01 -11.89 10.92
N PHE A 105 11.23 -12.41 12.13
CA PHE A 105 10.19 -12.61 13.15
C PHE A 105 10.15 -11.53 14.23
N THR A 106 11.23 -10.76 14.40
CA THR A 106 11.34 -9.76 15.48
C THR A 106 10.79 -8.41 15.02
N TYR A 107 11.03 -8.03 13.76
CA TYR A 107 10.54 -6.77 13.19
C TYR A 107 9.18 -6.95 12.54
N ILE A 108 8.15 -6.67 13.32
CA ILE A 108 6.75 -6.72 12.90
C ILE A 108 6.36 -5.37 12.27
N GLN A 109 5.51 -5.39 11.26
CA GLN A 109 5.03 -4.18 10.61
C GLN A 109 4.15 -3.40 11.62
N PRO A 110 4.30 -2.06 11.71
CA PRO A 110 3.49 -1.28 12.63
C PRO A 110 2.01 -1.40 12.27
N ALA A 111 1.15 -1.49 13.30
CA ALA A 111 -0.29 -1.75 13.15
C ALA A 111 -0.98 -0.76 12.19
N SER A 112 -0.55 0.50 12.17
CA SER A 112 -1.09 1.51 11.26
C SER A 112 -0.88 1.18 9.79
N ILE A 113 0.32 0.72 9.42
CA ILE A 113 0.62 0.31 8.04
C ILE A 113 -0.15 -0.98 7.71
N ARG A 114 -0.26 -1.90 8.67
CA ARG A 114 -1.02 -3.14 8.49
C ARG A 114 -2.50 -2.89 8.20
N ILE A 115 -3.14 -1.98 8.92
CA ILE A 115 -4.54 -1.59 8.68
C ILE A 115 -4.68 -0.91 7.31
N ALA A 116 -3.75 -0.04 6.93
CA ALA A 116 -3.76 0.59 5.61
C ALA A 116 -3.65 -0.44 4.48
N ILE A 117 -2.75 -1.43 4.62
CA ILE A 117 -2.59 -2.52 3.64
C ILE A 117 -3.85 -3.39 3.59
N GLU A 118 -4.45 -3.70 4.74
CA GLU A 118 -5.70 -4.47 4.79
C GLU A 118 -6.83 -3.75 4.05
N THR A 119 -6.88 -2.42 4.17
CA THR A 119 -7.93 -1.62 3.52
C THR A 119 -7.72 -1.53 2.01
N MET A 120 -6.46 -1.43 1.54
CA MET A 120 -6.15 -1.29 0.11
C MET A 120 -6.09 -2.63 -0.65
N PHE A 121 -5.42 -3.63 -0.06
CA PHE A 121 -5.10 -4.90 -0.72
C PHE A 121 -5.78 -6.11 -0.05
N GLY A 122 -6.51 -5.91 1.05
CA GLY A 122 -7.06 -7.00 1.83
C GLY A 122 -6.02 -7.79 2.61
N ARG A 123 -6.42 -8.97 3.10
CA ARG A 123 -5.54 -9.91 3.80
C ARG A 123 -4.74 -10.77 2.81
N GLY A 124 -3.87 -10.09 2.05
CA GLY A 124 -3.01 -10.69 1.04
C GLY A 124 -1.59 -10.99 1.53
N LEU A 125 -0.71 -11.32 0.58
CA LEU A 125 0.71 -11.61 0.85
C LEU A 125 1.42 -10.45 1.55
N VAL A 126 1.13 -9.21 1.17
CA VAL A 126 1.78 -8.01 1.74
C VAL A 126 1.33 -7.74 3.19
N TRP A 127 0.16 -8.25 3.60
CA TRP A 127 -0.35 -8.10 4.97
C TRP A 127 0.09 -9.26 5.89
N ALA A 128 0.33 -10.44 5.32
CA ALA A 128 0.68 -11.62 6.09
C ALA A 128 2.09 -11.48 6.70
N GLU A 129 2.24 -11.93 7.94
CA GLU A 129 3.52 -11.91 8.67
C GLU A 129 3.92 -13.33 9.12
N GLY A 130 5.21 -13.53 9.38
CA GLY A 130 5.77 -14.78 9.91
C GLY A 130 5.45 -16.03 9.07
N GLU A 131 4.97 -17.09 9.73
CA GLU A 131 4.68 -18.38 9.08
C GLU A 131 3.55 -18.29 8.05
N SER A 132 2.57 -17.39 8.25
CA SER A 132 1.51 -17.15 7.25
C SER A 132 2.10 -16.60 5.95
N HIS A 133 2.98 -15.60 6.06
CA HIS A 133 3.71 -15.04 4.93
C HIS A 133 4.53 -16.11 4.20
N LYS A 134 5.27 -16.94 4.96
CA LYS A 134 6.09 -18.03 4.42
C LYS A 134 5.25 -19.04 3.63
N ARG A 135 4.09 -19.44 4.16
CA ARG A 135 3.17 -20.37 3.50
C ARG A 135 2.61 -19.77 2.20
N GLN A 136 2.15 -18.52 2.25
CA GLN A 136 1.61 -17.83 1.08
C GLN A 136 2.69 -17.61 0.00
N ARG A 137 3.89 -17.17 0.41
CA ARG A 137 5.04 -17.01 -0.49
C ARG A 137 5.40 -18.34 -1.16
N LYS A 138 5.46 -19.44 -0.41
CA LYS A 138 5.75 -20.77 -0.97
C LYS A 138 4.74 -21.20 -2.03
N ALA A 139 3.45 -20.89 -1.84
CA ALA A 139 2.41 -21.20 -2.83
C ALA A 139 2.53 -20.36 -4.12
N ILE A 140 2.95 -19.10 -3.99
CA ILE A 140 3.00 -18.13 -5.10
C ILE A 140 4.33 -18.18 -5.87
N SER A 141 5.46 -18.47 -5.21
CA SER A 141 6.80 -18.48 -5.81
C SER A 141 6.92 -19.26 -7.13
N PRO A 142 6.27 -20.43 -7.35
CA PRO A 142 6.38 -21.17 -8.61
C PRO A 142 5.87 -20.39 -9.83
N ALA A 143 4.83 -19.57 -9.66
CA ALA A 143 4.28 -18.74 -10.73
C ALA A 143 5.25 -17.62 -11.17
N PHE A 144 6.17 -17.23 -10.29
CA PHE A 144 7.22 -16.25 -10.55
C PHE A 144 8.59 -16.90 -10.83
N SER A 145 8.61 -18.18 -11.19
CA SER A 145 9.85 -18.85 -11.60
C SER A 145 10.32 -18.35 -12.98
N ASN A 146 11.63 -18.43 -13.25
CA ASN A 146 12.20 -17.99 -14.53
C ASN A 146 11.54 -18.69 -15.74
N ALA A 147 11.21 -19.98 -15.59
CA ALA A 147 10.51 -20.75 -16.61
C ALA A 147 9.07 -20.25 -16.84
N ALA A 148 8.33 -19.92 -15.78
CA ALA A 148 6.98 -19.36 -15.88
C ALA A 148 7.01 -17.96 -16.51
N ILE A 149 7.97 -17.12 -16.13
CA ILE A 149 8.15 -15.78 -16.70
C ILE A 149 8.38 -15.88 -18.21
N ARG A 150 9.30 -16.74 -18.68
CA ARG A 150 9.57 -16.94 -20.12
C ARG A 150 8.33 -17.36 -20.92
N ARG A 151 7.42 -18.13 -20.31
CA ARG A 151 6.16 -18.53 -20.95
C ARG A 151 5.15 -17.37 -21.04
N LEU A 152 5.18 -16.44 -20.10
CA LEU A 152 4.30 -15.26 -20.08
C LEU A 152 4.82 -14.11 -20.96
N THR A 153 6.14 -14.02 -21.17
CA THR A 153 6.78 -12.99 -22.00
C THR A 153 6.12 -12.75 -23.36
N PRO A 154 5.81 -13.76 -24.21
CA PRO A 154 5.18 -13.52 -25.51
C PRO A 154 3.79 -12.86 -25.39
N ILE A 155 3.00 -13.21 -24.38
CA ILE A 155 1.66 -12.64 -24.13
C ILE A 155 1.77 -11.15 -23.80
N PHE A 156 2.78 -10.77 -23.01
CA PHE A 156 3.05 -9.37 -22.70
C PHE A 156 3.48 -8.60 -23.95
N TYR A 157 4.34 -9.18 -24.79
CA TYR A 157 4.72 -8.56 -26.05
C TYR A 157 3.53 -8.37 -26.99
N ASP A 158 2.70 -9.39 -27.18
CA ASP A 158 1.51 -9.29 -28.03
C ASP A 158 0.56 -8.18 -27.55
N SER A 159 0.37 -8.07 -26.23
CA SER A 159 -0.46 -7.03 -25.63
C SER A 159 0.16 -5.64 -25.80
N ALA A 160 1.47 -5.50 -25.59
CA ALA A 160 2.18 -4.25 -25.81
C ALA A 160 2.16 -3.81 -27.28
N TYR A 161 2.27 -4.74 -28.23
CA TYR A 161 2.16 -4.44 -29.66
C TYR A 161 0.74 -4.05 -30.06
N LYS A 162 -0.29 -4.65 -29.47
CA LYS A 162 -1.67 -4.19 -29.66
C LYS A 162 -1.83 -2.76 -29.17
N VAL A 163 -1.43 -2.47 -27.93
CA VAL A 163 -1.50 -1.12 -27.35
C VAL A 163 -0.72 -0.12 -28.21
N ARG A 164 0.52 -0.43 -28.58
CA ARG A 164 1.33 0.43 -29.45
C ARG A 164 0.64 0.74 -30.78
N ARG A 165 0.00 -0.24 -31.41
CA ARG A 165 -0.73 -0.01 -32.67
C ARG A 165 -1.84 1.00 -32.48
N GLU A 166 -2.67 0.84 -31.44
CA GLU A 166 -3.76 1.78 -31.14
C GLU A 166 -3.22 3.19 -30.83
N PHE A 167 -2.14 3.31 -30.07
CA PHE A 167 -1.51 4.60 -29.77
C PHE A 167 -0.88 5.29 -31.00
N GLN A 168 -0.52 4.53 -32.02
CA GLN A 168 0.06 5.06 -33.27
C GLN A 168 -1.00 5.41 -34.32
N LEU A 169 -2.26 5.02 -34.12
CA LEU A 169 -3.34 5.47 -34.97
C LEU A 169 -3.55 6.98 -34.75
N PRO A 170 -3.72 7.78 -35.82
CA PRO A 170 -4.10 9.17 -35.66
C PRO A 170 -5.46 9.20 -34.93
N ILE A 171 -5.50 9.94 -33.82
CA ILE A 171 -6.63 10.07 -32.88
C ILE A 171 -7.97 10.36 -33.59
N VAL A 172 -7.92 10.90 -34.81
CA VAL A 172 -9.07 11.20 -35.67
C VAL A 172 -9.88 9.96 -36.07
N LEU A 173 -9.29 8.77 -36.17
CA LEU A 173 -10.01 7.55 -36.57
C LEU A 173 -10.78 6.87 -35.42
N CYS A 174 -10.41 7.16 -34.16
CA CYS A 174 -11.00 6.46 -33.01
C CYS A 174 -12.40 7.01 -32.62
N ALA A 175 -12.72 8.23 -33.06
CA ALA A 175 -14.02 8.85 -32.81
C ALA A 175 -15.13 8.36 -33.76
N THR A 176 -14.80 7.84 -34.95
CA THR A 176 -15.80 7.50 -35.97
C THR A 176 -16.29 6.05 -35.90
N GLU A 177 -15.58 5.14 -35.24
CA GLU A 177 -15.95 3.71 -35.18
C GLU A 177 -16.58 3.26 -33.86
N THR A 178 -16.58 4.09 -32.80
CA THR A 178 -17.02 3.67 -31.46
C THR A 178 -18.51 3.88 -31.17
N LEU A 179 -19.23 4.69 -31.96
CA LEU A 179 -20.66 4.94 -31.72
C LEU A 179 -21.61 3.76 -31.99
N PRO A 180 -21.40 2.87 -33.00
CA PRO A 180 -22.27 1.71 -33.16
C PRO A 180 -21.92 0.53 -32.23
N SER A 181 -20.70 0.45 -31.70
CA SER A 181 -20.25 -0.72 -30.91
C SER A 181 -20.65 -0.63 -29.42
N VAL A 182 -20.61 0.56 -28.81
CA VAL A 182 -20.95 0.73 -27.39
C VAL A 182 -22.45 0.49 -27.13
N ALA A 183 -23.31 0.78 -28.11
CA ALA A 183 -24.75 0.51 -28.03
C ALA A 183 -25.09 -1.00 -28.03
N GLN A 184 -24.27 -1.85 -28.66
CA GLN A 184 -24.49 -3.31 -28.65
C GLN A 184 -23.97 -4.00 -27.39
N ILE A 185 -22.99 -3.42 -26.70
CA ILE A 185 -22.43 -4.02 -25.47
C ILE A 185 -23.41 -3.90 -24.29
N PHE A 186 -24.23 -2.85 -24.24
CA PHE A 186 -25.19 -2.64 -23.13
C PHE A 186 -26.50 -3.43 -23.24
N MET A 187 -26.83 -4.02 -24.40
CA MET A 187 -28.06 -4.82 -24.57
C MET A 187 -27.83 -6.35 -24.59
N GLY A 188 -26.58 -6.83 -24.50
CA GLY A 188 -26.24 -8.21 -24.87
C GLY A 188 -25.72 -9.17 -23.79
N GLN A 189 -25.52 -8.75 -22.54
CA GLN A 189 -25.02 -9.68 -21.49
C GLN A 189 -26.13 -10.14 -20.55
N SER A 190 -27.05 -10.92 -21.10
CA SER A 190 -27.74 -11.98 -20.37
C SER A 190 -28.05 -13.08 -21.38
N ILE A 191 -27.65 -14.31 -21.07
CA ILE A 191 -27.70 -15.53 -21.93
C ILE A 191 -26.48 -15.58 -22.88
N GLY A 192 -25.43 -16.36 -22.64
CA GLY A 192 -25.47 -17.79 -22.38
C GLY A 192 -25.09 -18.54 -23.65
N ILE A 193 -23.84 -19.04 -23.71
CA ILE A 193 -23.50 -20.40 -24.15
C ILE A 193 -23.90 -20.81 -25.61
N TYR A 194 -22.87 -21.10 -26.43
CA TYR A 194 -22.86 -21.80 -27.75
C TYR A 194 -23.48 -21.11 -28.99
N ARG A 195 -22.61 -20.83 -29.99
CA ARG A 195 -22.76 -21.09 -31.46
C ARG A 195 -21.55 -20.44 -32.16
N VAL A 196 -20.54 -21.16 -32.63
CA VAL A 196 -20.54 -22.05 -33.81
C VAL A 196 -21.43 -21.53 -34.95
N CYS A 197 -20.74 -21.09 -36.01
CA CYS A 197 -21.20 -20.97 -37.39
C CYS A 197 -22.11 -19.78 -37.75
N ARG A 198 -21.53 -18.76 -38.40
CA ARG A 198 -22.13 -18.19 -39.62
C ARG A 198 -21.11 -17.56 -40.56
N TYR A 199 -20.64 -18.39 -41.49
CA TYR A 199 -20.54 -18.16 -42.93
C TYR A 199 -20.21 -16.76 -43.49
N ARG A 200 -19.07 -16.71 -44.20
CA ARG A 200 -19.02 -16.64 -45.68
C ARG A 200 -19.87 -15.53 -46.33
N CYS A 201 -19.31 -14.33 -46.40
CA CYS A 201 -19.47 -13.30 -47.44
C CYS A 201 -18.29 -12.33 -47.21
N ALA A 202 -17.43 -11.92 -48.14
CA ALA A 202 -17.53 -11.86 -49.58
C ALA A 202 -16.13 -12.03 -50.20
N ARG A 203 -16.01 -12.99 -51.11
CA ARG A 203 -15.06 -12.97 -52.21
C ARG A 203 -15.89 -12.53 -53.41
N LEU A 204 -15.74 -11.28 -53.88
CA LEU A 204 -16.03 -10.76 -55.23
C LEU A 204 -16.36 -9.26 -55.19
N VAL A 205 -15.38 -8.41 -55.50
CA VAL A 205 -15.41 -7.23 -56.42
C VAL A 205 -13.92 -6.85 -56.56
N ARG A 206 -13.14 -7.41 -57.51
CA ARG A 206 -12.97 -7.00 -58.93
C ARG A 206 -12.39 -5.57 -59.02
N ILE A 207 -11.09 -5.43 -59.23
CA ILE A 207 -10.46 -5.04 -60.51
C ILE A 207 -11.20 -3.86 -61.17
N SER A 208 -10.64 -2.67 -60.96
CA SER A 208 -10.48 -1.57 -61.92
C SER A 208 -9.45 -0.61 -61.34
#